data_AF-A0A1G6HNB4-F1
#
_entry.id   AF-A0A1G6HNB4-F1
#
_cell.length_a   1.000
_cell.length_b   1.000
_cell.length_c   1.000
_cell.angle_alpha   90.00
_cell.angle_beta   90.00
_cell.angle_gamma   90.00
#
_symmetry.space_group_name_H-M   'P 1'
#
loop_
_entity.id
_entity.type
_entity.pdbx_description
1 polymer ?
#
loop_
_entity_poly.entity_id
_entity_poly.type
_entity_poly.pdbx_seq_one_letter_code
_entity_poly.pdbx_strand_id
1 'polypeptide(L)' 'MNIRTFKSNKQVLIDEGKRLVSLTDDAKFLRKVTLVNLMLNGATASSLSPSCGETARTLSNWIAIVDEQGFEAL' A
#
# COMPACT_ATOMS: atom_id res chain seq x y z
N MET A 1 -0.65 8.74 -17.09
CA MET A 1 -0.82 8.00 -15.83
C MET A 1 -1.05 6.54 -16.24
N ASN A 2 -0.06 5.65 -16.08
CA ASN A 2 -0.25 4.24 -16.44
C ASN A 2 -1.27 3.63 -15.48
N ILE A 3 -2.40 3.19 -16.01
CA ILE A 3 -3.40 2.45 -15.23
C ILE A 3 -2.77 1.10 -14.94
N ARG A 4 -2.32 0.91 -13.70
CA ARG A 4 -1.69 -0.35 -13.27
C ARG A 4 -2.76 -1.44 -13.29
N THR A 5 -2.57 -2.47 -14.10
CA THR A 5 -3.41 -3.67 -14.06
C THR A 5 -3.00 -4.49 -12.85
N PHE A 6 -3.88 -4.57 -11.85
CA PHE A 6 -3.65 -5.38 -10.65
C PHE A 6 -3.80 -6.86 -11.01
N LYS A 7 -2.88 -7.70 -10.53
CA LYS A 7 -2.99 -9.16 -10.60
C LYS A 7 -4.08 -9.64 -9.64
N SER A 8 -4.15 -9.03 -8.46
CA SER A 8 -5.08 -9.37 -7.39
C SER A 8 -6.34 -8.50 -7.44
N ASN A 9 -7.44 -8.99 -6.85
CA ASN A 9 -8.64 -8.16 -6.71
C ASN A 9 -8.35 -7.00 -5.75
N LYS A 10 -8.36 -5.78 -6.30
CA LYS A 10 -8.09 -4.55 -5.58
C LYS A 10 -8.93 -4.38 -4.31
N GLN A 11 -10.20 -4.79 -4.35
CA GLN A 11 -11.10 -4.67 -3.19
C GLN A 11 -10.68 -5.60 -2.05
N VAL A 12 -10.25 -6.82 -2.38
CA VAL A 12 -9.74 -7.79 -1.40
C VAL A 12 -8.49 -7.25 -0.70
N LEU A 13 -7.59 -6.60 -1.45
CA LEU A 13 -6.40 -5.97 -0.86
C LEU A 13 -6.76 -4.80 0.07
N ILE A 14 -7.78 -4.00 -0.27
CA ILE A 14 -8.24 -2.91 0.59
C ILE A 14 -8.78 -3.45 1.92
N ASP A 15 -9.61 -4.48 1.86
CA ASP A 15 -10.24 -5.07 3.05
C ASP A 15 -9.20 -5.76 3.94
N GLU A 16 -8.20 -6.42 3.35
CA GLU A 16 -7.07 -6.98 4.08
C GLU A 16 -6.21 -5.89 4.73
N GLY A 17 -5.90 -4.80 4.02
CA GLY A 17 -5.16 -3.68 4.57
C GLY A 17 -5.87 -3.03 5.77
N LYS A 18 -7.21 -2.94 5.74
CA LYS A 18 -8.00 -2.45 6.90
C LYS A 18 -7.92 -3.40 8.08
N ARG A 19 -7.99 -4.72 7.83
CA ARG A 19 -7.87 -5.75 8.85
C ARG A 19 -6.52 -5.70 9.54
N LEU A 20 -5.44 -5.62 8.77
CA LEU A 20 -4.06 -5.57 9.28
C LEU A 20 -3.80 -4.32 10.13
N VAL A 21 -4.31 -3.15 9.72
CA VAL A 21 -4.21 -1.92 10.53
C VAL A 21 -4.84 -2.06 11.92
N SER A 22 -5.86 -2.91 12.05
CA SER A 22 -6.57 -3.12 13.32
C SER A 22 -5.94 -4.19 14.21
N LEU A 23 -4.99 -4.97 13.69
CA LEU A 23 -4.47 -6.18 14.36
C LEU A 23 -2.97 -6.14 14.66
N THR A 24 -2.21 -5.23 14.05
CA THR A 24 -0.75 -5.20 14.18
C THR A 24 -0.28 -4.12 15.16
N ASP A 25 0.64 -4.50 16.06
CA ASP A 25 1.32 -3.58 16.97
C ASP A 25 2.69 -3.11 16.41
N ASP A 26 3.15 -3.66 15.28
CA ASP A 26 4.38 -3.22 14.63
C ASP A 26 4.15 -1.88 13.93
N ALA A 27 4.62 -0.79 14.56
CA ALA A 27 4.46 0.56 14.05
C ALA A 27 5.08 0.79 12.66
N LYS A 28 6.16 0.10 12.30
CA LYS A 28 6.78 0.23 10.97
C LYS A 28 5.93 -0.46 9.92
N PHE A 29 5.46 -1.67 10.21
CA PHE A 29 4.56 -2.41 9.34
C PHE A 29 3.22 -1.69 9.18
N LEU A 30 2.62 -1.25 10.28
CA LEU A 30 1.39 -0.45 10.31
C LEU A 30 1.47 0.76 9.38
N ARG A 31 2.59 1.49 9.40
CA ARG A 31 2.82 2.64 8.50
C ARG A 31 2.79 2.23 7.04
N LYS A 32 3.50 1.14 6.68
CA LYS A 32 3.55 0.64 5.30
C LYS A 32 2.16 0.19 4.82
N VAL A 33 1.45 -0.59 5.64
CA VAL A 33 0.08 -1.06 5.35
C VAL A 33 -0.85 0.13 5.13
N THR A 34 -0.79 1.14 6.00
CA THR A 34 -1.61 2.36 5.89
C THR A 34 -1.35 3.10 4.59
N LEU A 35 -0.09 3.36 4.24
CA LEU A 35 0.28 4.08 3.02
C LEU A 35 -0.14 3.32 1.76
N VAL A 36 0.03 1.99 1.75
CA VAL A 36 -0.42 1.14 0.66
C VAL A 36 -1.95 1.14 0.55
N ASN A 37 -2.67 1.07 1.66
CA ASN A 37 -4.12 1.09 1.66
C ASN A 37 -4.68 2.44 1.15
N LEU A 38 -4.04 3.56 1.48
CA LEU A 38 -4.39 4.87 0.92
C LEU A 38 -4.19 4.90 -0.61
N MET A 39 -3.11 4.33 -1.11
CA MET A 39 -2.86 4.23 -2.56
C MET A 39 -3.85 3.31 -3.27
N LEU A 40 -4.22 2.19 -2.65
CA LEU A 40 -5.30 1.33 -3.16
C LEU A 40 -6.63 2.10 -3.18
N ASN A 41 -6.90 2.99 -2.22
CA ASN A 41 -8.09 3.85 -2.22
C ASN A 41 -8.00 5.07 -3.16
N GLY A 42 -6.93 5.19 -3.97
CA GLY A 42 -6.83 6.19 -5.04
C GLY A 42 -5.86 7.33 -4.77
N ALA A 43 -5.18 7.37 -3.62
CA ALA A 43 -4.06 8.28 -3.42
C ALA A 43 -2.93 7.96 -4.40
N THR A 44 -2.24 8.99 -4.89
CA THR A 44 -1.09 8.79 -5.79
C THR A 44 0.21 8.80 -5.00
N ALA A 45 1.20 8.01 -5.42
CA ALA A 45 2.52 7.99 -4.78
C ALA A 45 3.16 9.39 -4.73
N SER A 46 2.98 10.20 -5.79
CA SER A 46 3.46 11.59 -5.85
C SER A 46 2.78 12.52 -4.85
N SER A 47 1.51 12.26 -4.51
CA SER A 47 0.79 13.07 -3.49
C SER A 47 1.21 12.73 -2.06
N LEU A 48 1.65 11.49 -1.81
CA LEU A 48 2.02 11.01 -0.48
C LEU A 48 3.52 11.20 -0.19
N SER A 49 4.39 11.10 -1.19
CA SER A 49 5.84 11.16 -0.98
C SER A 49 6.35 12.39 -0.20
N PRO A 50 5.80 13.62 -0.38
CA PRO A 50 6.27 14.78 0.36
C PRO A 50 5.95 14.72 1.87
N SER A 51 4.89 14.01 2.26
CA SER A 51 4.38 13.99 3.64
C SER A 51 4.71 12.71 4.40
N CYS A 52 4.99 11.61 3.71
CA CYS A 52 5.23 10.31 4.36
C CYS A 52 6.71 9.93 4.52
N GLY A 53 7.64 10.77 4.03
CA GLY A 53 9.09 10.52 4.12
C GLY A 53 9.62 9.40 3.21
N GLU A 54 8.81 8.93 2.26
CA GLU A 54 9.17 7.89 1.29
C GLU A 54 9.20 8.46 -0.12
N THR A 55 10.06 7.92 -0.98
CA THR A 55 10.05 8.31 -2.38
C THR A 55 8.81 7.74 -3.09
N ALA A 56 8.30 8.45 -4.10
CA ALA A 56 7.19 7.93 -4.93
C ALA A 56 7.53 6.58 -5.58
N ARG A 57 8.83 6.31 -5.85
CA ARG A 57 9.34 5.02 -6.31
C ARG A 57 9.15 3.93 -5.26
N THR A 58 9.52 4.19 -4.01
CA THR A 58 9.35 3.23 -2.89
C THR A 58 7.87 2.87 -2.73
N LEU A 59 6.99 3.87 -2.71
CA LEU A 59 5.55 3.68 -2.60
C LEU A 59 4.97 2.84 -3.75
N SER A 60 5.40 3.14 -4.98
CA SER A 60 5.00 2.37 -6.16
C SER A 60 5.52 0.93 -6.12
N ASN A 61 6.69 0.71 -5.53
CA ASN A 61 7.25 -0.62 -5.35
C ASN A 61 6.45 -1.43 -4.32
N TRP A 62 6.04 -0.82 -3.20
CA TRP A 62 5.19 -1.48 -2.19
C TRP A 62 3.85 -1.93 -2.77
N ILE A 63 3.19 -1.11 -3.60
CA ILE A 63 1.97 -1.54 -4.30
C ILE A 63 2.24 -2.75 -5.21
N ALA A 64 3.42 -2.82 -5.85
CA ALA A 64 3.80 -3.97 -6.68
C ALA A 64 3.92 -5.24 -5.83
N ILE A 65 4.65 -5.13 -4.72
CA ILE A 65 4.89 -6.22 -3.78
C ILE A 65 3.55 -6.72 -3.23
N VAL A 66 2.67 -5.82 -2.78
CA VAL A 66 1.36 -6.22 -2.24
C VAL A 66 0.46 -6.85 -3.28
N ASP A 67 0.46 -6.35 -4.52
CA ASP A 67 -0.33 -6.94 -5.60
C ASP A 67 0.14 -8.36 -5.96
N GLU A 68 1.45 -8.63 -5.84
CA GLU A 68 2.05 -9.91 -6.22
C GLU A 68 2.18 -10.93 -5.08
N GLN A 69 2.45 -10.46 -3.86
CA GLN A 69 2.88 -11.27 -2.72
C GLN A 69 2.05 -11.02 -1.45
N GLY A 70 1.17 -10.02 -1.45
CA GLY A 70 0.38 -9.62 -0.28
C GLY A 70 1.12 -8.68 0.68
N PHE A 71 0.42 -8.23 1.72
CA PHE A 71 0.94 -7.25 2.68
C PHE A 71 2.09 -7.78 3.54
N GLU A 72 2.11 -9.08 3.84
CA GLU A 72 3.17 -9.71 4.67
C GLU A 72 4.58 -9.61 4.05
N ALA A 73 4.68 -9.30 2.75
CA ALA A 73 5.95 -9.10 2.07
C ALA A 73 6.53 -7.67 2.22
N LEU A 74 5.86 -6.77 2.95
CA LEU A 74 6.28 -5.38 3.16
C LEU A 74 7.22 -5.16 4.34
#